data_AF-A0A1F3T593-F1
#
_entry.id   AF-A0A1F3T593-F1
#
_cell.length_a   1.000
_cell.length_b   1.000
_cell.length_c   1.000
_cell.angle_alpha   90.00
_cell.angle_beta   90.00
_cell.angle_gamma   90.00
#
_symmetry.space_group_name_H-M   'P 1'
#
loop_
_entity.id
_entity.type
_entity.pdbx_description
1 polymer ?
#
loop_
_entity_poly.entity_id
_entity_poly.type
_entity_poly.pdbx_seq_one_letter_code
_entity_poly.pdbx_strand_id
1 'polypeptide(L)'
;MSTYFSRKVGGRRALQTAFLVSFTWFASAFLQPAAEAAPLPRGVPPCLSNQHGALPFMNDQVLAWKKETPNQWQARALISGQVQSLIKKRKTHMHVKVKIGNGSRDTIEVVYNNAFGALPRIQAGMITEVCGDYITARAKAGPYPPSPEGAIIHWVHINSRGGEHEDGFFRIDGVVYGNRPSEVGGRGFRNLVDGFSALGQRAGAYFFQYE
;
A
#
# COMPACT_ATOMS: atom_id res chain seq x y z
N MET A 1 37.39 -32.65 25.46
CA MET A 1 36.36 -33.34 26.26
C MET A 1 35.08 -33.35 25.45
N SER A 2 34.71 -34.55 24.98
CA SER A 2 33.57 -34.84 24.11
C SER A 2 32.50 -35.50 24.97
N THR A 3 31.24 -35.04 24.90
CA THR A 3 30.11 -35.81 25.42
C THR A 3 28.98 -35.83 24.40
N TYR A 4 28.84 -36.99 23.77
CA TYR A 4 27.69 -37.46 23.03
C TYR A 4 26.50 -37.66 23.98
N PHE A 5 25.32 -37.17 23.62
CA PHE A 5 24.07 -37.63 24.22
C PHE A 5 23.15 -38.21 23.13
N SER A 6 23.15 -39.54 23.08
CA SER A 6 22.21 -40.37 22.32
C SER A 6 21.00 -40.65 23.21
N ARG A 7 19.77 -40.41 22.72
CA ARG A 7 18.57 -40.91 23.39
C ARG A 7 17.62 -41.60 22.41
N LYS A 8 17.19 -42.77 22.88
CA LYS A 8 16.56 -43.87 22.18
C LYS A 8 15.11 -43.64 21.76
N VAL A 9 14.82 -44.37 20.69
CA VAL A 9 13.56 -44.92 20.16
C VAL A 9 12.60 -45.48 21.22
N GLY A 10 11.29 -45.27 20.98
CA GLY A 10 10.17 -46.02 21.56
C GLY A 10 8.87 -45.22 21.32
N GLY A 11 7.73 -45.76 20.89
CA GLY A 11 7.28 -47.12 20.65
C GLY A 11 5.87 -47.08 20.04
N ARG A 12 5.46 -48.24 19.53
CA ARG A 12 4.20 -48.56 18.85
C ARG A 12 2.94 -48.16 19.64
N ARG A 13 1.83 -47.85 18.95
CA ARG A 13 0.64 -48.73 18.85
C ARG A 13 -0.50 -48.06 18.06
N ALA A 14 -1.08 -48.88 17.19
CA ALA A 14 -2.33 -48.65 16.49
C ALA A 14 -3.51 -48.55 17.48
N LEU A 15 -4.52 -47.77 17.12
CA LEU A 15 -5.92 -48.20 17.18
C LEU A 15 -6.71 -47.35 16.19
N GLN A 16 -7.12 -47.99 15.09
CA GLN A 16 -8.10 -47.47 14.16
C GLN A 16 -9.47 -47.51 14.84
N THR A 17 -10.08 -46.35 15.04
CA THR A 17 -11.50 -46.25 15.36
C THR A 17 -12.16 -45.45 14.25
N ALA A 18 -12.79 -46.18 13.32
CA ALA A 18 -13.58 -45.62 12.24
C ALA A 18 -14.88 -45.05 12.81
N PHE A 19 -14.94 -43.73 13.00
CA PHE A 19 -16.18 -43.01 13.20
C PHE A 19 -16.62 -42.42 11.86
N LEU A 20 -17.56 -43.11 11.21
CA LEU A 20 -18.34 -42.59 10.09
C LEU A 20 -19.34 -41.57 10.64
N VAL A 21 -18.91 -40.32 10.78
CA VAL A 21 -19.83 -39.19 10.98
C VAL A 21 -20.19 -38.67 9.60
N SER A 22 -21.41 -38.98 9.15
CA SER A 22 -22.05 -38.36 8.00
C SER A 22 -22.18 -36.87 8.23
N PHE A 23 -21.15 -36.14 7.81
CA PHE A 23 -21.15 -34.69 7.72
C PHE A 23 -21.89 -34.31 6.44
N THR A 24 -23.20 -34.13 6.53
CA THR A 24 -23.97 -33.38 5.53
C THR A 24 -23.53 -31.92 5.61
N TRP A 25 -22.44 -31.60 4.91
CA TRP A 25 -22.02 -30.23 4.67
C TRP A 25 -23.12 -29.54 3.85
N PHE A 26 -23.97 -28.79 4.53
CA PHE A 26 -24.79 -27.76 3.91
C PHE A 26 -23.84 -26.83 3.15
N ALA A 27 -23.78 -27.02 1.84
CA ALA A 27 -23.25 -26.03 0.90
C ALA A 27 -24.20 -24.82 0.90
N SER A 28 -24.26 -24.11 2.03
CA SER A 28 -24.76 -22.74 2.05
C SER A 28 -23.67 -21.91 1.40
N ALA A 29 -23.72 -21.87 0.06
CA ALA A 29 -22.99 -20.90 -0.73
C ALA A 29 -23.46 -19.52 -0.27
N PHE A 30 -22.77 -18.96 0.71
CA PHE A 30 -22.84 -17.54 1.02
C PHE A 30 -22.29 -16.82 -0.21
N LEU A 31 -23.17 -16.55 -1.18
CA LEU A 31 -22.99 -15.46 -2.11
C LEU A 31 -23.00 -14.18 -1.28
N GLN A 32 -21.84 -13.83 -0.73
CA GLN A 32 -21.64 -12.48 -0.24
C GLN A 32 -21.76 -11.58 -1.47
N PRO A 33 -22.72 -10.64 -1.50
CA PRO A 33 -22.75 -9.66 -2.56
C PRO A 33 -21.37 -9.00 -2.59
N ALA A 34 -20.74 -8.97 -3.76
CA ALA A 34 -19.51 -8.22 -3.95
C ALA A 34 -19.80 -6.80 -3.44
N ALA A 35 -19.11 -6.39 -2.38
CA ALA A 35 -19.30 -5.06 -1.82
C ALA A 35 -18.99 -4.06 -2.93
N GLU A 36 -20.04 -3.46 -3.49
CA GLU A 36 -19.90 -2.46 -4.53
C GLU A 36 -19.16 -1.29 -3.93
N ALA A 37 -17.99 -0.99 -4.51
CA ALA A 37 -17.15 0.09 -4.07
C ALA A 37 -17.96 1.39 -4.03
N ALA A 38 -18.01 2.04 -2.88
CA ALA A 38 -18.61 3.37 -2.81
C ALA A 38 -17.91 4.29 -3.84
N PRO A 39 -18.67 5.06 -4.64
CA PRO A 39 -18.09 5.94 -5.65
C PRO A 39 -17.15 6.95 -5.01
N LEU A 40 -16.00 7.19 -5.64
CA LEU A 40 -15.02 8.16 -5.15
C LEU A 40 -15.64 9.57 -5.06
N PRO A 41 -15.30 10.38 -4.04
CA PRO A 41 -15.72 11.77 -3.98
C PRO A 41 -15.34 12.52 -5.26
N ARG A 42 -16.19 13.44 -5.72
CA ARG A 42 -15.90 14.25 -6.90
C ARG A 42 -14.55 14.97 -6.74
N GLY A 43 -13.68 14.86 -7.75
CA GLY A 43 -12.38 15.52 -7.77
C GLY A 43 -11.21 14.70 -7.21
N VAL A 44 -11.44 13.45 -6.79
CA VAL A 44 -10.36 12.49 -6.54
C VAL A 44 -9.97 11.84 -7.88
N PRO A 45 -8.71 11.93 -8.32
CA PRO A 45 -8.26 11.21 -9.51
C PRO A 45 -8.50 9.70 -9.32
N PRO A 46 -8.93 8.97 -10.37
CA PRO A 46 -9.08 7.52 -10.25
C PRO A 46 -7.71 6.90 -9.95
N CYS A 47 -7.63 6.10 -8.89
CA CYS A 47 -6.44 5.30 -8.61
C CYS A 47 -6.49 4.03 -9.44
N LEU A 48 -5.69 3.95 -10.50
CA LEU A 48 -5.71 2.79 -11.37
C LEU A 48 -4.74 1.70 -10.94
N SER A 49 -5.16 0.46 -11.17
CA SER A 49 -4.29 -0.70 -11.23
C SER A 49 -4.39 -1.31 -12.62
N ASN A 50 -3.25 -1.64 -13.23
CA ASN A 50 -3.12 -2.20 -14.58
C ASN A 50 -4.00 -3.44 -14.85
N GLN A 51 -4.45 -4.14 -13.81
CA GLN A 51 -5.21 -5.40 -13.91
C GLN A 51 -6.67 -5.28 -13.44
N HIS A 52 -6.99 -4.24 -12.66
CA HIS A 52 -8.25 -4.18 -11.90
C HIS A 52 -9.07 -2.92 -12.17
N GLY A 53 -8.59 -2.01 -13.02
CA GLY A 53 -9.27 -0.74 -13.26
C GLY A 53 -9.14 0.20 -12.06
N ALA A 54 -10.17 1.00 -11.80
CA ALA A 54 -10.18 1.93 -10.68
C ALA A 54 -10.32 1.18 -9.34
N LEU A 55 -9.39 1.44 -8.42
CA LEU A 55 -9.36 0.82 -7.11
C LEU A 55 -10.34 1.51 -6.14
N PRO A 56 -11.03 0.75 -5.27
CA PRO A 56 -11.75 1.30 -4.13
C PRO A 56 -10.78 1.79 -3.04
N PHE A 57 -11.30 2.44 -1.99
CA PHE A 57 -10.53 2.60 -0.75
C PHE A 57 -10.30 1.23 -0.09
N MET A 58 -9.04 0.94 0.26
CA MET A 58 -8.56 -0.39 0.64
C MET A 58 -7.87 -0.41 2.00
N ASN A 59 -8.26 0.44 2.95
CA ASN A 59 -7.61 0.57 4.25
C ASN A 59 -7.46 -0.78 4.98
N ASP A 60 -8.53 -1.55 5.09
CA ASP A 60 -8.52 -2.85 5.78
C ASP A 60 -7.63 -3.87 5.05
N GLN A 61 -7.69 -3.88 3.72
CA GLN A 61 -6.87 -4.75 2.89
C GLN A 61 -5.38 -4.42 3.02
N VAL A 62 -5.02 -3.14 3.06
CA VAL A 62 -3.64 -2.67 3.29
C VAL A 62 -3.15 -3.05 4.69
N LEU A 63 -4.01 -2.93 5.70
CA LEU A 63 -3.69 -3.37 7.07
C LEU A 63 -3.52 -4.89 7.17
N ALA A 64 -4.28 -5.67 6.40
CA ALA A 64 -4.09 -7.11 6.28
C ALA A 64 -2.75 -7.44 5.59
N TRP A 65 -2.47 -6.82 4.44
CA TRP A 65 -1.19 -7.00 3.73
C TRP A 65 0.01 -6.72 4.61
N LYS A 66 -0.04 -5.64 5.40
CA LYS A 66 1.02 -5.26 6.35
C LYS A 66 1.34 -6.36 7.38
N LYS A 67 0.33 -7.15 7.78
CA LYS A 67 0.48 -8.23 8.74
C LYS A 67 0.94 -9.52 8.05
N GLU A 68 0.34 -9.84 6.91
CA GLU A 68 0.32 -11.19 6.33
C GLU A 68 1.35 -11.40 5.22
N THR A 69 1.74 -10.35 4.49
CA THR A 69 2.62 -10.51 3.31
C THR A 69 4.10 -10.49 3.69
N PRO A 70 4.98 -11.19 2.93
CA PRO A 70 6.41 -11.17 3.21
C PRO A 70 7.03 -9.77 3.00
N ASN A 71 8.22 -9.55 3.55
CA ASN A 71 8.97 -8.32 3.29
C ASN A 71 9.20 -8.14 1.78
N GLN A 72 9.16 -6.90 1.29
CA GLN A 72 9.22 -6.53 -0.13
C GLN A 72 8.05 -7.01 -1.01
N TRP A 73 6.97 -7.56 -0.45
CA TRP A 73 5.75 -7.77 -1.23
C TRP A 73 5.16 -6.43 -1.69
N GLN A 74 4.65 -6.39 -2.92
CA GLN A 74 4.17 -5.18 -3.57
C GLN A 74 2.76 -5.34 -4.11
N ALA A 75 1.98 -4.26 -4.08
CA ALA A 75 0.69 -4.15 -4.77
C ALA A 75 0.34 -2.68 -4.98
N ARG A 76 -0.80 -2.44 -5.64
CA ARG A 76 -1.37 -1.09 -5.77
C ARG A 76 -2.40 -0.85 -4.66
N ALA A 77 -2.41 0.36 -4.11
CA ALA A 77 -3.34 0.72 -3.03
C ALA A 77 -3.89 2.14 -3.20
N LEU A 78 -5.18 2.28 -2.88
CA LEU A 78 -5.82 3.55 -2.56
C LEU A 78 -6.27 3.52 -1.11
N ILE A 79 -5.80 4.47 -0.30
CA ILE A 79 -6.16 4.60 1.12
C ILE A 79 -6.69 6.00 1.44
N SER A 80 -7.46 6.08 2.53
CA SER A 80 -7.83 7.35 3.17
C SER A 80 -7.39 7.33 4.63
N GLY A 81 -7.07 8.48 5.19
CA GLY A 81 -6.59 8.55 6.57
C GLY A 81 -6.32 9.96 7.06
N GLN A 82 -5.64 10.04 8.19
CA GLN A 82 -5.21 11.30 8.79
C GLN A 82 -3.71 11.31 9.00
N VAL A 83 -3.06 12.44 8.69
CA VAL A 83 -1.67 12.65 9.07
C VAL A 83 -1.54 12.58 10.60
N GLN A 84 -0.61 11.77 11.08
CA GLN A 84 -0.22 11.74 12.49
C GLN A 84 1.00 12.62 12.72
N SER A 85 2.02 12.48 11.89
CA SER A 85 3.28 13.22 12.00
C SER A 85 4.12 13.10 10.74
N LEU A 86 5.13 13.98 10.65
CA LEU A 86 6.23 13.84 9.72
C LEU A 86 7.30 12.93 10.35
N ILE A 87 7.56 11.77 9.75
CA ILE A 87 8.60 10.84 10.23
C ILE A 87 9.97 11.44 9.94
N LYS A 88 10.17 11.89 8.71
CA LYS A 88 11.47 12.35 8.22
C LYS A 88 11.32 13.27 7.03
N LYS A 89 12.13 14.32 6.99
CA LYS A 89 12.27 15.20 5.81
C LYS A 89 13.70 15.13 5.30
N ARG A 90 13.84 14.73 4.04
CA ARG A 90 15.09 14.79 3.30
C ARG A 90 14.98 15.84 2.19
N LYS A 91 16.11 16.11 1.53
CA LYS A 91 16.14 16.99 0.36
C LYS A 91 15.30 16.41 -0.78
N THR A 92 15.43 15.10 -1.03
CA THR A 92 14.81 14.42 -2.17
C THR A 92 13.41 13.88 -1.90
N HIS A 93 13.08 13.54 -0.64
CA HIS A 93 11.78 12.96 -0.29
C HIS A 93 11.33 13.31 1.13
N MET A 94 10.04 13.11 1.40
CA MET A 94 9.38 13.26 2.70
C MET A 94 8.69 11.95 3.09
N HIS A 95 8.79 11.60 4.37
CA HIS A 95 8.13 10.45 4.96
C HIS A 95 7.05 10.93 5.92
N VAL A 96 5.79 10.62 5.62
CA VAL A 96 4.63 11.05 6.41
C VAL A 96 3.96 9.84 7.03
N LYS A 97 3.71 9.87 8.33
CA LYS A 97 2.94 8.85 9.03
C LYS A 97 1.45 9.15 8.90
N VAL A 98 0.69 8.22 8.34
CA VAL A 98 -0.75 8.33 8.14
C VAL A 98 -1.47 7.24 8.93
N LYS A 99 -2.53 7.60 9.63
CA LYS A 99 -3.44 6.71 10.36
C LYS A 99 -4.57 6.28 9.44
N ILE A 100 -4.73 4.98 9.22
CA ILE A 100 -5.67 4.41 8.24
C ILE A 100 -6.71 3.47 8.85
N GLY A 101 -6.57 3.10 10.12
CA GLY A 101 -7.55 2.29 10.85
C GLY A 101 -7.69 2.72 12.31
N ASN A 102 -8.50 1.99 13.09
CA ASN A 102 -8.84 2.37 14.46
C ASN A 102 -7.75 2.01 15.48
N GLY A 103 -7.02 0.92 15.29
CA GLY A 103 -6.00 0.43 16.22
C GLY A 103 -4.75 1.31 16.26
N SER A 104 -4.10 1.49 17.42
CA SER A 104 -2.98 2.43 17.60
C SER A 104 -1.78 2.23 16.64
N ARG A 105 -1.65 1.04 16.04
CA ARG A 105 -0.61 0.67 15.05
C ARG A 105 -1.14 0.57 13.60
N ASP A 106 -2.39 0.94 13.38
CA ASP A 106 -3.04 0.96 12.07
C ASP A 106 -2.64 2.22 11.30
N THR A 107 -1.34 2.31 11.09
CA THR A 107 -0.63 3.42 10.46
C THR A 107 0.21 2.89 9.31
N ILE A 108 0.49 3.77 8.36
CA ILE A 108 1.35 3.49 7.22
C ILE A 108 2.24 4.70 6.96
N GLU A 109 3.43 4.45 6.41
CA GLU A 109 4.33 5.50 5.96
C GLU A 109 4.06 5.83 4.49
N VAL A 110 3.89 7.11 4.18
CA VAL A 110 3.77 7.60 2.81
C VAL A 110 5.09 8.27 2.45
N VAL A 111 5.72 7.81 1.38
CA VAL A 111 6.98 8.36 0.87
C VAL A 111 6.67 9.22 -0.35
N TYR A 112 6.85 10.54 -0.21
CA TYR A 112 6.60 11.52 -1.25
C TYR A 112 7.92 12.08 -1.80
N ASN A 113 8.11 12.03 -3.12
CA ASN A 113 9.30 12.58 -3.77
C ASN A 113 9.10 14.09 -4.05
N ASN A 114 9.99 14.92 -3.49
CA ASN A 114 9.89 16.38 -3.55
C ASN A 114 10.06 16.94 -4.98
N ALA A 115 10.59 16.14 -5.92
CA ALA A 115 10.69 16.54 -7.32
C ALA A 115 9.33 16.81 -7.97
N PHE A 116 8.23 16.23 -7.44
CA PHE A 116 6.88 16.37 -8.01
C PHE A 116 6.07 17.55 -7.45
N GLY A 117 6.76 18.48 -6.81
CA GLY A 117 6.18 19.70 -6.24
C GLY A 117 6.20 19.72 -4.73
N ALA A 118 6.12 20.93 -4.15
CA ALA A 118 6.14 21.11 -2.71
C ALA A 118 4.82 20.67 -2.07
N LEU A 119 4.93 19.86 -1.01
CA LEU A 119 3.83 19.60 -0.08
C LEU A 119 3.59 20.84 0.81
N PRO A 120 2.37 20.99 1.36
CA PRO A 120 2.11 22.01 2.37
C PRO A 120 2.93 21.69 3.63
N ARG A 121 2.93 22.61 4.58
CA ARG A 121 3.46 22.30 5.92
C ARG A 121 2.60 21.19 6.53
N ILE A 122 3.16 19.98 6.60
CA ILE A 122 2.50 18.79 7.16
C ILE A 122 2.18 19.03 8.65
N GLN A 123 0.92 18.81 9.02
CA GLN A 123 0.42 18.93 10.39
C GLN A 123 -0.43 17.70 10.72
N ALA A 124 -0.44 17.32 12.01
CA ALA A 124 -1.31 16.26 12.49
C ALA A 124 -2.80 16.64 12.29
N GLY A 125 -3.62 15.66 11.93
CA GLY A 125 -5.06 15.82 11.70
C GLY A 125 -5.46 16.17 10.26
N MET A 126 -4.51 16.54 9.38
CA MET A 126 -4.80 16.74 7.96
C MET A 126 -5.38 15.46 7.34
N ILE A 127 -6.47 15.58 6.57
CA ILE A 127 -7.13 14.46 5.92
C ILE A 127 -6.36 14.13 4.64
N THR A 128 -6.08 12.85 4.44
CA THR A 128 -5.29 12.38 3.31
C THR A 128 -5.97 11.29 2.54
N GLU A 129 -5.82 11.33 1.22
CA GLU A 129 -6.10 10.21 0.33
C GLU A 129 -4.84 9.94 -0.50
N VAL A 130 -4.44 8.68 -0.56
CA VAL A 130 -3.14 8.30 -1.14
C VAL A 130 -3.33 7.14 -2.09
N CYS A 131 -2.94 7.36 -3.34
CA CYS A 131 -2.86 6.32 -4.35
C CYS A 131 -1.39 6.09 -4.71
N GLY A 132 -0.94 4.84 -4.68
CA GLY A 132 0.42 4.49 -5.05
C GLY A 132 0.73 3.01 -4.88
N ASP A 133 2.02 2.68 -4.92
CA ASP A 133 2.51 1.33 -4.73
C ASP A 133 2.69 1.06 -3.24
N TYR A 134 1.91 0.11 -2.75
CA TYR A 134 2.09 -0.49 -1.43
C TYR A 134 3.31 -1.41 -1.44
N ILE A 135 4.13 -1.32 -0.40
CA ILE A 135 5.28 -2.23 -0.18
C ILE A 135 5.37 -2.60 1.30
N THR A 136 5.43 -3.90 1.61
CA THR A 136 5.74 -4.38 2.96
C THR A 136 7.22 -4.16 3.27
N ALA A 137 7.55 -3.45 4.35
CA ALA A 137 8.89 -2.93 4.63
C ALA A 137 9.30 -3.15 6.10
N ARG A 138 9.16 -4.38 6.60
CA ARG A 138 9.41 -4.76 8.00
C ARG A 138 10.89 -5.08 8.30
N ALA A 139 11.68 -5.35 7.26
CA ALA A 139 13.11 -5.64 7.38
C ALA A 139 13.92 -4.88 6.31
N LYS A 140 15.23 -4.73 6.56
CA LYS A 140 16.16 -4.10 5.61
C LYS A 140 16.10 -4.80 4.25
N ALA A 141 16.08 -4.00 3.19
CA ALA A 141 15.94 -4.43 1.80
C ALA A 141 17.03 -3.78 0.95
N GLY A 142 18.15 -4.47 0.73
CA GLY A 142 19.33 -3.85 0.09
C GLY A 142 19.82 -2.62 0.89
N PRO A 143 19.95 -1.43 0.28
CA PRO A 143 20.35 -0.22 1.01
C PRO A 143 19.22 0.38 1.87
N TYR A 144 17.97 -0.08 1.73
CA TYR A 144 16.82 0.53 2.38
C TYR A 144 16.62 0.04 3.81
N PRO A 145 16.55 0.96 4.79
CA PRO A 145 16.15 0.59 6.14
C PRO A 145 14.68 0.13 6.15
N PRO A 146 14.28 -0.66 7.14
CA PRO A 146 12.86 -0.95 7.35
C PRO A 146 12.09 0.35 7.62
N SER A 147 10.83 0.36 7.18
CA SER A 147 9.87 1.39 7.58
C SER A 147 9.59 1.28 9.08
N PRO A 148 9.59 2.38 9.85
CA PRO A 148 9.13 2.35 11.24
C PRO A 148 7.65 1.95 11.36
N GLU A 149 6.88 2.11 10.28
CA GLU A 149 5.47 1.72 10.21
C GLU A 149 5.29 0.31 9.64
N GLY A 150 6.36 -0.39 9.26
CA GLY A 150 6.34 -1.77 8.75
C GLY A 150 5.83 -1.94 7.31
N ALA A 151 5.29 -0.89 6.70
CA ALA A 151 4.88 -0.84 5.31
C ALA A 151 4.89 0.61 4.81
N ILE A 152 5.06 0.79 3.51
CA ILE A 152 5.03 2.09 2.85
C ILE A 152 4.01 2.13 1.71
N ILE A 153 3.54 3.32 1.39
CA ILE A 153 3.00 3.65 0.06
C ILE A 153 3.97 4.61 -0.61
N HIS A 154 4.38 4.25 -1.82
CA HIS A 154 5.34 4.99 -2.64
C HIS A 154 4.74 5.29 -4.03
N TRP A 155 5.51 5.96 -4.90
CA TRP A 155 5.07 6.35 -6.24
C TRP A 155 3.76 7.15 -6.25
N VAL A 156 3.60 8.03 -5.25
CA VAL A 156 2.40 8.87 -5.04
C VAL A 156 2.39 10.13 -5.91
N HIS A 157 2.66 9.98 -7.21
CA HIS A 157 2.73 11.07 -8.18
C HIS A 157 2.27 10.66 -9.58
N ILE A 158 1.90 11.64 -10.38
CA ILE A 158 1.49 11.43 -11.78
C ILE A 158 2.75 11.22 -12.63
N ASN A 159 2.75 10.14 -13.40
CA ASN A 159 3.79 9.80 -14.33
C ASN A 159 3.50 10.42 -15.71
N SER A 160 3.77 11.72 -15.82
CA SER A 160 3.51 12.52 -17.03
C SER A 160 4.17 12.01 -18.33
N ARG A 161 5.17 11.12 -18.25
CA ARG A 161 5.92 10.62 -19.42
C ARG A 161 5.50 9.22 -19.87
N GLY A 162 4.60 8.56 -19.14
CA GLY A 162 4.43 7.12 -19.24
C GLY A 162 5.69 6.39 -18.75
N GLY A 163 5.53 5.36 -17.94
CA GLY A 163 6.68 4.62 -17.40
C GLY A 163 6.24 3.34 -16.71
N GLU A 164 7.17 2.74 -15.97
CA GLU A 164 7.01 1.39 -15.41
C GLU A 164 5.95 1.27 -14.31
N HIS A 165 5.49 2.40 -13.75
CA HIS A 165 4.51 2.45 -12.66
C HIS A 165 3.27 3.27 -13.06
N GLU A 166 2.09 2.86 -12.56
CA GLU A 166 0.85 3.61 -12.75
C GLU A 166 0.84 4.95 -11.99
N ASP A 167 0.05 5.90 -12.48
CA ASP A 167 -0.14 7.22 -11.86
C ASP A 167 -0.65 7.13 -10.44
N GLY A 168 0.12 7.66 -9.50
CA GLY A 168 -0.27 7.84 -8.12
C GLY A 168 -0.62 9.29 -7.78
N PHE A 169 -1.05 9.52 -6.55
CA PHE A 169 -1.26 10.86 -6.04
C PHE A 169 -1.21 10.89 -4.52
N PHE A 170 -0.90 12.08 -4.00
CA PHE A 170 -1.07 12.37 -2.58
C PHE A 170 -2.02 13.57 -2.45
N ARG A 171 -3.25 13.33 -1.99
CA ARG A 171 -4.24 14.37 -1.74
C ARG A 171 -4.27 14.71 -0.26
N ILE A 172 -4.13 15.98 0.09
CA ILE A 172 -4.15 16.48 1.47
C ILE A 172 -5.17 17.61 1.56
N ASP A 173 -6.13 17.49 2.49
CA ASP A 173 -7.23 18.44 2.71
C ASP A 173 -7.93 18.87 1.41
N GLY A 174 -8.15 17.88 0.54
CA GLY A 174 -8.83 18.07 -0.73
C GLY A 174 -7.95 18.48 -1.91
N VAL A 175 -6.69 18.86 -1.68
CA VAL A 175 -5.75 19.33 -2.71
C VAL A 175 -4.85 18.18 -3.15
N VAL A 176 -4.80 17.91 -4.45
CA VAL A 176 -3.92 16.89 -5.04
C VAL A 176 -2.51 17.43 -5.23
N TYR A 177 -1.52 16.70 -4.75
CA TYR A 177 -0.09 16.93 -4.94
C TYR A 177 0.54 15.80 -5.75
N GLY A 178 1.76 16.02 -6.24
CA GLY A 178 2.47 15.06 -7.07
C GLY A 178 2.17 15.16 -8.57
N ASN A 179 1.58 16.27 -9.03
CA ASN A 179 1.14 16.48 -10.41
C ASN A 179 2.00 17.46 -11.23
N ARG A 180 3.16 17.92 -10.72
CA ARG A 180 3.98 18.92 -11.42
C ARG A 180 5.29 18.33 -11.95
N PRO A 181 5.53 18.43 -13.28
CA PRO A 181 6.88 18.29 -13.84
C PRO A 181 7.77 19.50 -13.57
N SER A 182 7.26 20.73 -13.49
CA SER A 182 7.96 21.97 -13.11
C SER A 182 7.18 23.18 -13.62
N GLU A 183 6.25 23.72 -12.84
CA GLU A 183 5.85 25.12 -13.05
C GLU A 183 5.66 25.79 -11.70
N VAL A 184 6.68 26.53 -11.30
CA VAL A 184 6.61 27.54 -10.24
C VAL A 184 5.69 28.65 -10.77
N GLY A 185 4.41 28.61 -10.43
CA GLY A 185 3.49 29.67 -10.79
C GLY A 185 2.06 29.33 -10.44
N GLY A 186 1.46 30.07 -9.52
CA GLY A 186 0.05 29.91 -9.18
C GLY A 186 -0.84 30.28 -10.36
N ARG A 187 -1.78 29.40 -10.68
CA ARG A 187 -3.22 29.68 -10.87
C ARG A 187 -3.90 28.44 -11.47
N GLY A 188 -4.78 27.83 -10.68
CA GLY A 188 -5.98 27.16 -11.18
C GLY A 188 -5.82 25.77 -11.81
N PHE A 189 -5.72 24.72 -10.99
CA PHE A 189 -6.29 23.42 -11.38
C PHE A 189 -7.81 23.46 -11.13
N ARG A 190 -8.52 24.16 -12.02
CA ARG A 190 -9.92 23.84 -12.35
C ARG A 190 -9.87 23.26 -13.76
N ASN A 191 -10.37 22.03 -13.89
CA ASN A 191 -10.56 21.26 -15.13
C ASN A 191 -9.32 20.55 -15.67
N LEU A 192 -9.21 19.25 -15.37
CA LEU A 192 -8.69 18.26 -16.29
C LEU A 192 -9.33 16.90 -15.98
N VAL A 193 -10.61 16.79 -16.32
CA VAL A 193 -11.25 15.51 -16.67
C VAL A 193 -11.15 15.48 -18.19
N ASP A 194 -10.32 14.58 -18.72
CA ASP A 194 -10.38 13.97 -20.05
C ASP A 194 -8.97 13.57 -20.49
N GLY A 195 -8.74 12.25 -20.66
CA GLY A 195 -7.54 11.75 -21.33
C GLY A 195 -6.94 10.47 -20.74
N PHE A 196 -7.72 9.40 -20.63
CA PHE A 196 -7.18 8.05 -20.39
C PHE A 196 -6.84 7.36 -21.71
N SER A 197 -5.62 6.83 -21.85
CA SER A 197 -5.31 5.48 -22.40
C SER A 197 -3.82 5.35 -22.74
N ALA A 198 -3.13 4.36 -22.14
CA ALA A 198 -2.61 3.18 -22.85
C ALA A 198 -1.30 2.60 -22.25
N LEU A 199 -1.30 1.26 -22.17
CA LEU A 199 -0.21 0.30 -22.39
C LEU A 199 0.87 0.02 -21.32
N GLY A 200 0.88 -1.23 -20.85
CA GLY A 200 2.02 -2.13 -21.07
C GLY A 200 2.73 -2.69 -19.83
N GLN A 201 2.31 -3.87 -19.36
CA GLN A 201 2.98 -4.63 -18.30
C GLN A 201 4.32 -5.24 -18.73
N ARG A 202 5.36 -5.07 -17.90
CA ARG A 202 6.43 -6.05 -17.67
C ARG A 202 6.82 -6.05 -16.19
N ALA A 203 6.72 -7.23 -15.56
CA ALA A 203 7.18 -7.47 -14.20
C ALA A 203 8.70 -7.69 -14.20
N GLY A 204 9.46 -6.65 -13.84
CA GLY A 204 10.87 -6.73 -13.51
C GLY A 204 11.05 -6.70 -11.99
N ALA A 205 12.04 -7.44 -11.47
CA ALA A 205 12.45 -7.31 -10.07
C ALA A 205 13.09 -5.94 -9.85
N TYR A 206 12.33 -4.99 -9.31
CA TYR A 206 12.79 -3.61 -9.15
C TYR A 206 13.65 -3.44 -7.89
N PHE A 207 14.97 -3.45 -8.10
CA PHE A 207 15.92 -2.76 -7.26
C PHE A 207 16.10 -1.35 -7.82
N PHE A 208 15.59 -0.32 -7.15
CA PHE A 208 15.98 1.06 -7.43
C PHE A 208 16.77 1.60 -6.26
N GLN A 209 17.76 2.45 -6.52
CA GLN A 209 18.57 3.22 -5.57
C GLN A 209 17.97 4.63 -5.41
N TYR A 210 17.79 5.09 -4.18
CA TYR A 210 17.51 6.47 -3.83
C TYR A 210 18.76 7.00 -3.12
N GLU A 211 19.58 7.76 -3.83
CA GLU A 211 20.59 8.65 -3.24
C GLU A 211 19.96 9.99 -2.81
#